data_AF-A0A7C7T7J6-F1
#
_entry.id   AF-A0A7C7T7J6-F1
#
_cell.length_a   1.000
_cell.length_b   1.000
_cell.length_c   1.000
_cell.angle_alpha   90.00
_cell.angle_beta   90.00
_cell.angle_gamma   90.00
#
_symmetry.space_group_name_H-M   'P 1'
#
loop_
_entity.id
_entity.type
_entity.pdbx_description
1 polymer ?
#
loop_
_entity_poly.entity_id
_entity_poly.type
_entity_poly.pdbx_seq_one_letter_code
_entity_poly.pdbx_strand_id
1 'polypeptide(L)' 'NVDGSTVYSGRDLLPLYENFLGSEVSLTDVFQIARRITVKYRGDGYILSRAVVPAQQIQAGVVTIDVVEGFVSGF' A
#
# COMPACT_ATOMS: atom_id res chain seq x y z
N ASN A 1 -1.96 -2.50 -7.86
CA ASN A 1 -2.20 -3.74 -7.10
C ASN A 1 -1.68 -3.56 -5.69
N VAL A 2 -2.39 -4.03 -4.66
CA VAL A 2 -1.91 -4.01 -3.28
C VAL A 2 -1.94 -5.43 -2.74
N ASP A 3 -0.76 -6.00 -2.47
CA ASP A 3 -0.58 -7.37 -2.03
C ASP A 3 -0.17 -7.43 -0.55
N GLY A 4 -0.32 -8.58 0.11
CA GLY A 4 0.10 -8.79 1.50
C GLY A 4 -0.80 -8.16 2.58
N SER A 5 -1.86 -7.46 2.18
CA SER A 5 -2.88 -6.92 3.08
C SER A 5 -3.88 -8.02 3.46
N THR A 6 -3.89 -8.43 4.73
CA THR A 6 -4.92 -9.33 5.29
C THR A 6 -5.92 -8.60 6.16
N VAL A 7 -5.52 -7.45 6.73
CA VAL A 7 -6.38 -6.60 7.58
C VAL A 7 -7.39 -5.81 6.75
N TYR A 8 -6.97 -5.28 5.59
CA TYR A 8 -7.84 -4.49 4.72
C TYR A 8 -8.10 -5.21 3.40
N SER A 9 -9.33 -5.12 2.92
CA SER A 9 -9.66 -5.50 1.55
C SER A 9 -9.18 -4.44 0.56
N GLY A 10 -9.12 -4.80 -0.73
CA GLY A 10 -8.85 -3.82 -1.79
C GLY A 10 -9.83 -2.65 -1.81
N ARG A 11 -11.10 -2.86 -1.41
CA ARG A 11 -12.10 -1.80 -1.32
C ARG A 11 -11.84 -0.83 -0.18
N ASP A 12 -11.29 -1.31 0.93
CA ASP A 12 -10.96 -0.45 2.08
C ASP A 12 -9.75 0.46 1.79
N LEU A 13 -8.86 0.00 0.91
CA LEU A 13 -7.66 0.76 0.51
C LEU A 13 -7.87 1.62 -0.72
N LEU A 14 -8.86 1.32 -1.58
CA LEU A 14 -9.14 2.05 -2.83
C LEU A 14 -9.22 3.57 -2.64
N PRO A 15 -9.93 4.12 -1.63
CA PRO A 15 -10.03 5.57 -1.44
C PRO A 15 -8.68 6.28 -1.21
N LEU A 16 -7.64 5.55 -0.80
CA LEU A 16 -6.32 6.12 -0.56
C LEU A 16 -5.60 6.50 -1.85
N TYR A 17 -5.95 5.85 -2.97
CA TYR A 17 -5.25 5.98 -4.24
C TYR A 17 -6.14 6.07 -5.48
N GLU A 18 -7.47 6.07 -5.35
CA GLU A 18 -8.41 6.14 -6.47
C GLU A 18 -8.18 7.34 -7.40
N ASN A 19 -7.74 8.48 -6.85
CA ASN A 19 -7.43 9.70 -7.61
C ASN A 19 -6.20 9.57 -8.54
N PHE A 20 -5.41 8.50 -8.39
CA PHE A 20 -4.26 8.20 -9.25
C PHE A 20 -4.58 7.16 -10.33
N LEU A 21 -5.80 6.63 -10.37
CA LEU A 21 -6.20 5.64 -11.37
C LEU A 21 -6.48 6.32 -12.72
N GLY A 22 -5.93 5.76 -13.79
CA GLY A 22 -6.13 6.25 -15.15
C GLY A 22 -5.42 7.58 -15.47
N SER A 23 -4.55 8.06 -14.58
CA SER A 23 -3.73 9.25 -14.79
C SER A 23 -2.25 8.90 -14.87
N GLU A 24 -1.44 9.86 -15.31
CA GLU A 24 0.01 9.75 -15.22
C GLU A 24 0.45 9.90 -13.75
N VAL A 25 1.19 8.92 -13.25
CA VAL A 25 1.59 8.82 -11.84
C VAL A 25 3.10 8.81 -11.77
N SER A 26 3.68 9.74 -11.01
CA SER A 26 5.13 9.76 -10.80
C SER A 26 5.56 8.70 -9.78
N LEU A 27 6.85 8.34 -9.79
CA LEU A 27 7.40 7.46 -8.76
C LEU A 27 7.19 8.03 -7.35
N THR A 28 7.26 9.35 -7.19
CA THR A 28 6.99 10.02 -5.92
C THR A 28 5.54 9.80 -5.47
N ASP A 29 4.57 9.82 -6.38
CA ASP A 29 3.16 9.58 -6.06
C ASP A 29 2.94 8.13 -5.62
N VAL A 30 3.60 7.16 -6.27
CA VAL A 30 3.56 5.76 -5.83
C VAL A 30 4.06 5.62 -4.39
N PHE A 31 5.17 6.27 -4.04
CA PHE A 31 5.66 6.29 -2.66
C PHE A 31 4.70 7.02 -1.70
N GLN A 32 3.99 8.05 -2.16
CA GLN A 32 2.95 8.68 -1.36
C GLN A 32 1.77 7.74 -1.10
N ILE A 33 1.35 6.94 -2.08
CA ILE A 33 0.30 5.92 -1.89
C ILE A 33 0.74 4.90 -0.84
N ALA A 34 1.96 4.35 -0.95
CA ALA A 34 2.51 3.43 0.05
C ALA A 34 2.57 4.07 1.45
N ARG A 35 2.93 5.36 1.54
CA ARG A 35 2.89 6.11 2.81
C ARG A 35 1.48 6.25 3.36
N ARG A 36 0.48 6.56 2.54
CA ARG A 36 -0.93 6.67 2.96
C ARG A 36 -1.45 5.34 3.51
N ILE A 37 -1.15 4.24 2.84
CA ILE A 37 -1.49 2.88 3.32
C ILE A 37 -0.81 2.64 4.67
N THR A 38 0.49 2.92 4.80
CA THR A 38 1.23 2.78 6.07
C THR A 38 0.60 3.62 7.20
N VAL A 39 0.23 4.87 6.92
CA VAL A 39 -0.43 5.75 7.90
C VAL A 39 -1.78 5.20 8.33
N LYS A 40 -2.58 4.66 7.40
CA LYS A 40 -3.85 4.00 7.74
C LYS A 40 -3.63 2.84 8.71
N TYR A 41 -2.72 1.91 8.38
CA TYR A 41 -2.38 0.79 9.26
C TYR A 41 -1.97 1.25 10.66
N ARG A 42 -1.10 2.26 10.75
CA ARG A 42 -0.63 2.78 12.03
C ARG A 42 -1.72 3.49 12.81
N GLY A 43 -2.58 4.27 12.14
CA GLY A 43 -3.72 4.95 12.75
C GLY A 43 -4.71 3.96 13.39
N ASP A 44 -4.82 2.77 12.79
CA ASP A 44 -5.71 1.70 13.24
C ASP A 44 -5.01 0.69 14.19
N GLY A 45 -3.82 1.01 14.70
CA GLY A 45 -3.12 0.26 15.76
C GLY A 45 -2.05 -0.73 15.29
N TYR A 46 -1.87 -0.92 13.98
CA TYR A 46 -0.87 -1.84 13.40
C TYR A 46 0.48 -1.16 13.22
N ILE A 47 1.12 -0.75 14.33
CA ILE A 47 2.30 0.12 14.33
C ILE A 47 3.50 -0.45 13.56
N LEU A 48 3.67 -1.77 13.57
CA LEU A 48 4.76 -2.47 12.90
C LEU A 48 4.51 -2.71 11.40
N SER A 49 3.28 -2.52 10.94
CA SER A 49 2.92 -2.71 9.54
C SER A 49 3.40 -1.57 8.67
N ARG A 50 3.83 -1.89 7.44
CA ARG A 50 4.29 -0.93 6.44
C ARG A 50 3.91 -1.38 5.04
N ALA A 51 3.64 -0.41 4.17
CA ALA A 51 3.54 -0.66 2.74
C ALA A 51 4.84 -0.21 2.06
N VAL A 52 5.34 -1.02 1.14
CA VAL A 52 6.59 -0.81 0.41
C VAL A 52 6.36 -0.95 -1.09
N VAL A 53 7.17 -0.24 -1.88
CA VAL A 53 7.17 -0.35 -3.34
C VAL A 53 8.36 -1.25 -3.71
N PRO A 54 8.13 -2.53 -4.06
CA PRO A 54 9.22 -3.42 -4.46
C PRO A 54 9.84 -2.95 -5.78
N ALA A 55 11.11 -3.31 -5.99
CA ALA A 55 11.74 -3.15 -7.29
C ALA A 55 10.99 -4.02 -8.32
N GLN A 56 10.40 -3.39 -9.32
CA GLN A 56 9.54 -4.04 -10.31
C GLN A 56 9.68 -3.37 -11.67
N GLN A 57 9.44 -4.12 -12.73
CA GLN A 57 9.16 -3.54 -14.04
C GLN A 57 7.68 -3.23 -14.12
N ILE A 58 7.34 -1.98 -14.41
CA ILE A 58 5.94 -1.59 -14.62
C ILE A 58 5.52 -2.10 -15.99
N GLN A 59 4.64 -3.09 -16.00
CA GLN A 59 4.06 -3.65 -17.22
C GLN A 59 2.56 -3.30 -17.26
N ALA A 60 2.08 -2.91 -18.45
CA ALA A 60 0.68 -2.52 -18.66
C ALA A 60 0.15 -1.43 -17.70
N GLY A 61 1.03 -0.55 -17.20
CA GLY A 61 0.65 0.51 -16.26
C GLY A 61 0.26 0.03 -14.87
N VAL A 62 0.54 -1.23 -14.52
CA VAL A 62 0.22 -1.79 -13.21
C VAL A 62 1.43 -1.65 -12.29
N VAL A 63 1.21 -0.96 -11.18
CA VAL A 63 2.18 -0.85 -10.08
C VAL A 63 1.70 -1.71 -8.90
N THR A 64 2.61 -2.48 -8.33
CA THR A 64 2.38 -3.31 -7.14
C THR A 64 2.94 -2.62 -5.90
N ILE A 65 2.16 -2.61 -4.83
CA ILE A 65 2.58 -2.17 -3.49
C ILE A 65 2.39 -3.35 -2.55
N ASP A 66 3.47 -3.73 -1.86
CA ASP A 66 3.44 -4.84 -0.90
C ASP A 66 3.20 -4.29 0.50
N VAL A 67 2.19 -4.83 1.19
CA VAL A 67 1.98 -4.59 2.60
C VAL A 67 2.69 -5.69 3.39
N VAL A 68 3.64 -5.27 4.22
CA VAL A 68 4.29 -6.11 5.21
C VAL A 68 3.58 -5.86 6.54
N GLU A 69 2.67 -6.77 6.89
CA GLU A 69 1.95 -6.74 8.15
C GLU A 69 2.83 -7.32 9.26
N GLY A 70 3.33 -6.44 10.13
CA GLY A 70 4.12 -6.84 11.29
C GLY A 70 3.18 -7.23 12.42
N PHE A 71 2.92 -8.53 12.60
CA PHE A 71 2.31 -9.03 13.82
C PHE A 71 3.40 -9.28 14.87
N VAL A 72 3.24 -8.75 16.08
CA VAL A 72 3.95 -9.28 17.24
C VAL A 72 3.31 -10.65 17.52
N SER A 73 3.87 -11.73 16.96
CA SER A 73 3.62 -13.08 17.50
C SER A 73 4.40 -13.18 18.81
N GLY A 74 3.85 -12.60 19.86
CA GLY A 74 4.45 -12.61 21.18
C GLY A 74 3.37 -12.83 22.22
N PHE A 75 2.93 -14.08 22.36
CA PHE A 75 2.46 -14.69 23.60
C PHE A 75 2.77 -16.19 23.55
#